data_AF-A0A1Z8S1B3-F1
#
_entry.id   AF-A0A1Z8S1B3-F1
#
_cell.length_a   1.000
_cell.length_b   1.000
_cell.length_c   1.000
_cell.angle_alpha   90.00
_cell.angle_beta   90.00
_cell.angle_gamma   90.00
#
_symmetry.space_group_name_H-M   'P 1'
#
loop_
_entity.id
_entity.type
_entity.pdbx_description
1 polymer ?
#
loop_
_entity_poly.entity_id
_entity_poly.type
_entity_poly.pdbx_seq_one_letter_code
_entity_poly.pdbx_strand_id
1 'polypeptide(L)'
;MSNFDLIWETFEFHSFEGSKLEEKHYANMLKIQSFKEKGFGSEKNLPSLKRKMLKDITILNNCYSKQLDSINELINIHDSKTFPKGMEISKETLYSLKNLIVSLLEETKIYYSDVEDFLS
;
A
#
# COMPACT_ATOMS: atom_id res chain seq x y z
N MET A 1 19.24 18.54 6.61
CA MET A 1 18.51 17.43 5.99
C MET A 1 18.40 17.73 4.51
N SER A 2 18.96 16.88 3.66
CA SER A 2 18.90 17.08 2.20
C SER A 2 17.49 16.77 1.68
N ASN A 3 17.15 17.27 0.48
CA ASN A 3 15.88 16.90 -0.16
C ASN A 3 15.77 15.38 -0.36
N PHE A 4 16.90 14.74 -0.69
CA PHE A 4 17.01 13.30 -0.79
C PHE A 4 16.63 12.61 0.54
N ASP A 5 17.19 13.04 1.67
CA ASP A 5 16.93 12.42 2.98
C ASP A 5 15.46 12.49 3.34
N LEU A 6 14.81 13.64 3.09
CA LEU A 6 13.38 13.82 3.35
C LEU A 6 12.51 12.86 2.54
N ILE A 7 12.82 12.71 1.25
CA ILE A 7 12.07 11.82 0.36
C ILE A 7 12.31 10.36 0.75
N TRP A 8 13.54 10.01 1.09
CA TRP A 8 13.89 8.67 1.54
C TRP A 8 13.20 8.30 2.85
N GLU A 9 13.24 9.18 3.86
CA GLU A 9 12.55 8.99 5.14
C GLU A 9 11.03 8.89 4.95
N THR A 10 10.46 9.65 4.01
CA THR A 10 9.04 9.57 3.66
C THR A 10 8.71 8.21 3.05
N PHE A 11 9.53 7.73 2.13
CA PHE A 11 9.40 6.39 1.54
C PHE A 11 9.49 5.30 2.62
N GLU A 12 10.49 5.36 3.50
CA GLU A 12 10.68 4.39 4.59
C GLU A 12 9.50 4.38 5.57
N PHE A 13 9.04 5.57 5.99
CA PHE A 13 7.89 5.70 6.89
C PHE A 13 6.65 5.04 6.29
N HIS A 14 6.31 5.36 5.04
CA HIS A 14 5.14 4.78 4.38
C HIS A 14 5.33 3.31 4.01
N SER A 15 6.55 2.82 3.84
CA SER A 15 6.85 1.39 3.67
C SER A 15 6.59 0.62 4.96
N PHE A 16 7.05 1.16 6.09
CA PHE A 16 6.84 0.56 7.41
C PHE A 16 5.38 0.57 7.85
N GLU A 17 4.66 1.68 7.65
CA GLU A 17 3.23 1.72 7.96
C GLU A 17 2.42 0.85 6.98
N GLY A 18 2.85 0.80 5.70
CA GLY A 18 2.27 -0.07 4.68
C GLY A 18 2.31 -1.55 5.07
N SER A 19 3.48 -2.06 5.50
CA SER A 19 3.63 -3.48 5.85
C SER A 19 2.74 -3.92 7.02
N LYS A 20 2.55 -3.06 8.03
CA LYS A 20 1.60 -3.33 9.13
C LYS A 20 0.16 -3.43 8.62
N LEU A 21 -0.20 -2.61 7.65
CA LEU A 21 -1.52 -2.59 7.05
C LEU A 21 -1.74 -3.79 6.12
N GLU A 22 -0.70 -4.27 5.44
CA GLU A 22 -0.73 -5.50 4.64
C GLU A 22 -1.08 -6.72 5.49
N GLU A 23 -0.44 -6.90 6.65
CA GLU A 23 -0.77 -7.99 7.58
C GLU A 23 -2.24 -7.96 7.99
N LYS A 24 -2.73 -6.75 8.31
CA LYS A 24 -4.12 -6.52 8.70
C LYS A 24 -5.08 -6.78 7.54
N HIS A 25 -4.72 -6.34 6.34
CA HIS A 25 -5.47 -6.56 5.10
C HIS A 25 -5.57 -8.06 4.79
N TYR A 26 -4.47 -8.80 4.88
CA TYR A 26 -4.46 -10.25 4.71
C TYR A 26 -5.33 -10.97 5.74
N ALA A 27 -5.24 -10.60 7.02
CA ALA A 27 -6.11 -11.17 8.05
C ALA A 27 -7.60 -10.87 7.81
N ASN A 28 -7.90 -9.72 7.23
CA ASN A 28 -9.25 -9.30 6.84
C ASN A 28 -9.75 -10.10 5.62
N MET A 29 -8.89 -10.35 4.62
CA MET A 29 -9.18 -11.23 3.48
C MET A 29 -9.56 -12.64 3.91
N LEU A 30 -8.78 -13.24 4.81
CA LEU A 30 -9.07 -14.57 5.36
C LEU A 30 -10.43 -14.63 6.07
N LYS A 31 -10.85 -13.54 6.72
CA LYS A 31 -12.19 -13.47 7.33
C LYS A 31 -13.30 -13.48 6.28
N ILE A 32 -13.18 -12.69 5.21
CA ILE A 32 -14.14 -12.70 4.09
C ILE A 32 -14.22 -14.09 3.48
N GLN A 33 -13.09 -14.72 3.20
CA GLN A 33 -13.08 -16.07 2.64
C GLN A 33 -13.76 -17.07 3.57
N SER A 34 -13.44 -17.03 4.87
CA SER A 34 -14.12 -17.87 5.86
C SER A 34 -15.63 -17.61 5.90
N PHE A 35 -16.09 -16.38 5.68
CA PHE A 35 -17.53 -16.08 5.62
C PHE A 35 -18.18 -16.60 4.34
N LYS A 36 -17.50 -16.50 3.20
CA LYS A 36 -17.96 -17.10 1.93
C LYS A 36 -18.16 -18.61 2.06
N GLU A 37 -17.27 -19.28 2.79
CA GLU A 37 -17.29 -20.74 2.94
C GLU A 37 -18.26 -21.25 4.03
N LYS A 38 -18.39 -20.53 5.15
CA LYS A 38 -19.10 -21.03 6.35
C LYS A 38 -20.39 -20.26 6.67
N GLY A 39 -20.69 -19.19 5.94
CA GLY A 39 -21.79 -18.28 6.24
C GLY A 39 -21.52 -17.39 7.45
N PHE A 40 -22.45 -16.48 7.75
CA PHE A 40 -22.35 -15.55 8.87
C PHE A 40 -22.90 -16.15 10.17
N GLY A 41 -22.10 -16.10 11.24
CA GLY A 41 -22.60 -16.40 12.59
C GLY A 41 -23.52 -15.32 13.17
N SER A 42 -23.37 -14.06 12.73
CA SER A 42 -24.27 -12.96 13.08
C SER A 42 -24.14 -11.79 12.11
N GLU A 43 -25.24 -11.45 11.41
CA GLU A 43 -25.28 -10.35 10.43
C GLU A 43 -25.15 -8.96 11.06
N LYS A 44 -25.38 -8.83 12.39
CA LYS A 44 -25.36 -7.53 13.08
C LYS A 44 -23.99 -6.85 13.05
N ASN A 45 -22.90 -7.61 12.91
CA ASN A 45 -21.53 -7.09 12.91
C ASN A 45 -21.00 -6.77 11.50
N LEU A 46 -21.74 -7.15 10.45
CA LEU A 46 -21.31 -7.00 9.06
C LEU A 46 -21.03 -5.56 8.64
N PRO A 47 -21.90 -4.57 8.92
CA PRO A 47 -21.66 -3.20 8.49
C PRO A 47 -20.42 -2.58 9.16
N SER A 48 -20.20 -2.91 10.43
CA SER A 48 -19.03 -2.45 11.18
C SER A 48 -17.74 -3.05 10.63
N LEU A 49 -17.77 -4.34 10.29
CA LEU A 49 -16.65 -5.02 9.67
C LEU A 49 -16.36 -4.44 8.27
N LYS A 50 -17.36 -4.30 7.39
CA LYS A 50 -17.22 -3.66 6.07
C LYS A 50 -16.48 -2.33 6.18
N ARG A 51 -17.00 -1.44 7.02
CA ARG A 51 -16.42 -0.11 7.23
C ARG A 51 -14.97 -0.15 7.70
N LYS A 52 -14.65 -1.08 8.60
CA LYS A 52 -13.27 -1.25 9.10
C LYS A 52 -12.34 -1.72 7.98
N MET A 53 -12.77 -2.68 7.17
CA MET A 53 -11.99 -3.22 6.06
C MET A 53 -11.73 -2.14 5.00
N LEU A 54 -12.77 -1.42 4.56
CA LEU A 54 -12.63 -0.33 3.60
C LEU A 54 -11.71 0.79 4.10
N LYS A 55 -11.80 1.12 5.38
CA LYS A 55 -10.89 2.09 6.01
C LYS A 55 -9.44 1.59 5.96
N ASP A 56 -9.20 0.33 6.28
CA ASP A 56 -7.85 -0.26 6.26
C ASP A 56 -7.26 -0.23 4.84
N ILE A 57 -8.05 -0.59 3.82
CA ILE A 57 -7.64 -0.54 2.40
C ILE A 57 -7.34 0.90 1.97
N THR A 58 -8.17 1.85 2.38
CA THR A 58 -7.97 3.27 2.05
C THR A 58 -6.64 3.79 2.60
N ILE A 59 -6.29 3.42 3.83
CA ILE A 59 -5.02 3.82 4.44
C ILE A 59 -3.84 3.12 3.74
N LEU A 60 -3.98 1.84 3.39
CA LEU A 60 -2.96 1.09 2.66
C LEU A 60 -2.70 1.70 1.27
N ASN A 61 -3.76 2.01 0.52
CA ASN A 61 -3.70 2.69 -0.76
C ASN A 61 -2.99 4.05 -0.66
N ASN A 62 -3.27 4.82 0.40
CA ASN A 62 -2.56 6.07 0.66
C ASN A 62 -1.07 5.86 0.93
N CYS A 63 -0.68 4.80 1.64
CA CYS A 63 0.73 4.48 1.87
C CYS A 63 1.44 4.16 0.56
N TYR A 64 0.87 3.29 -0.28
CA TYR A 64 1.44 2.99 -1.59
C TYR A 64 1.50 4.22 -2.50
N SER A 65 0.48 5.07 -2.48
CA SER A 65 0.50 6.32 -3.25
C SER A 65 1.66 7.22 -2.82
N LYS A 66 1.92 7.34 -1.51
CA LYS A 66 3.04 8.14 -0.98
C LYS A 66 4.40 7.52 -1.23
N GLN A 67 4.51 6.19 -1.20
CA GLN A 67 5.72 5.51 -1.63
C GLN A 67 5.97 5.76 -3.13
N LEU A 68 4.94 5.70 -3.98
CA LEU A 68 5.05 5.96 -5.42
C LEU A 68 5.49 7.41 -5.71
N ASP A 69 4.89 8.39 -5.04
CA ASP A 69 5.32 9.80 -5.10
C ASP A 69 6.81 9.91 -4.79
N SER A 70 7.23 9.32 -3.67
CA SER A 70 8.63 9.36 -3.22
C SER A 70 9.59 8.70 -4.21
N ILE A 71 9.23 7.54 -4.78
CA ILE A 71 10.05 6.88 -5.80
C ILE A 71 10.17 7.70 -7.07
N ASN A 72 9.07 8.32 -7.53
CA ASN A 72 9.12 9.20 -8.70
C ASN A 72 10.09 10.36 -8.46
N GLU A 73 10.07 10.95 -7.26
CA GLU A 73 11.02 11.99 -6.88
C GLU A 73 12.46 11.48 -6.81
N LEU A 74 12.71 10.28 -6.25
CA LEU A 74 14.04 9.66 -6.22
C LEU A 74 14.59 9.40 -7.63
N ILE A 75 13.75 8.95 -8.57
CA ILE A 75 14.13 8.77 -9.97
C ILE A 75 14.53 10.12 -10.60
N ASN A 76 13.75 11.18 -10.34
CA ASN A 76 14.05 12.52 -10.84
C ASN A 76 15.39 13.05 -10.28
N ILE A 77 15.67 12.83 -9.00
CA ILE A 77 16.95 13.21 -8.36
C ILE A 77 18.12 12.42 -8.96
N HIS A 78 17.90 11.14 -9.27
CA HIS A 78 18.88 10.29 -9.93
C HIS A 78 19.23 10.84 -11.33
N ASP A 79 18.24 11.35 -12.05
CA ASP A 79 18.42 11.94 -13.38
C ASP A 79 19.07 13.33 -13.36
N SER A 80 18.88 14.11 -12.30
CA SER A 80 19.47 15.44 -12.16
C SER A 80 20.93 15.45 -11.66
N LYS A 81 21.59 14.29 -11.54
CA LYS A 81 22.98 14.13 -11.04
C LYS A 81 23.22 14.68 -9.62
N THR A 82 22.16 14.91 -8.86
CA THR A 82 22.20 15.32 -7.44
C THR A 82 22.08 14.13 -6.50
N PHE A 83 22.09 12.92 -7.02
CA PHE A 83 22.01 11.70 -6.24
C PHE A 83 23.25 11.53 -5.35
N PRO A 84 23.09 11.13 -4.07
CA PRO A 84 24.21 10.93 -3.17
C PRO A 84 25.17 9.86 -3.70
N LYS A 85 26.45 10.21 -3.88
CA LYS A 85 27.48 9.31 -4.43
C LYS A 85 27.79 8.07 -3.56
N GLY A 86 27.30 8.04 -2.32
CA GLY A 86 27.48 6.93 -1.38
C GLY A 86 26.27 5.99 -1.27
N MET A 87 25.19 6.25 -2.00
CA MET A 87 24.01 5.37 -2.01
C MET A 87 24.14 4.36 -3.15
N GLU A 88 24.14 3.07 -2.80
CA GLU A 88 24.19 1.94 -3.75
C GLU A 88 22.78 1.57 -4.28
N ILE A 89 21.99 2.56 -4.68
CA ILE A 89 20.67 2.30 -5.28
C ILE A 89 20.73 2.63 -6.75
N SER A 90 20.61 1.60 -7.59
CA SER A 90 20.57 1.78 -9.04
C SER A 90 19.22 2.34 -9.49
N LYS A 91 19.22 3.07 -10.61
CA LYS A 91 17.99 3.58 -11.22
C LYS A 91 17.02 2.45 -11.59
N GLU A 92 17.54 1.32 -12.03
CA GLU A 92 16.77 0.11 -12.36
C GLU A 92 16.03 -0.44 -11.14
N THR A 93 16.65 -0.35 -9.95
CA THR A 93 16.01 -0.74 -8.69
C THR A 93 14.83 0.16 -8.37
N LEU A 94 14.98 1.49 -8.55
CA LEU A 94 13.89 2.45 -8.34
C LEU A 94 12.71 2.20 -9.30
N TYR A 95 12.98 1.89 -10.58
CA TYR A 95 11.91 1.53 -11.52
C TYR A 95 11.23 0.20 -11.16
N SER A 96 11.99 -0.78 -10.68
CA SER A 96 11.44 -2.06 -10.24
C SER A 96 10.50 -1.87 -9.05
N LEU A 97 10.91 -1.07 -8.06
CA LEU A 97 10.07 -0.70 -6.93
C LEU A 97 8.83 0.10 -7.36
N LYS A 98 8.98 1.06 -8.28
CA LYS A 98 7.85 1.80 -8.86
C LYS A 98 6.81 0.85 -9.44
N ASN A 99 7.24 -0.11 -10.26
CA ASN A 99 6.34 -1.06 -10.92
C ASN A 99 5.63 -1.95 -9.89
N LEU A 100 6.35 -2.42 -8.87
CA LEU A 100 5.77 -3.20 -7.78
C LEU A 100 4.66 -2.42 -7.07
N ILE A 101 4.92 -1.16 -6.71
CA ILE A 101 3.94 -0.33 -5.99
C ILE A 101 2.73 -0.01 -6.86
N VAL A 102 2.92 0.22 -8.16
CA VAL A 102 1.81 0.38 -9.10
C VAL A 102 0.93 -0.87 -9.12
N SER A 103 1.52 -2.07 -9.16
CA SER A 103 0.75 -3.31 -9.07
C SER A 103 -0.04 -3.41 -7.77
N LEU A 104 0.59 -3.09 -6.62
CA LEU A 104 -0.07 -3.10 -5.31
C LEU A 104 -1.24 -2.09 -5.22
N LEU A 105 -1.10 -0.92 -5.85
CA LEU A 105 -2.18 0.06 -5.97
C LEU A 105 -3.37 -0.48 -6.77
N GLU A 106 -3.13 -1.17 -7.89
CA GLU A 106 -4.21 -1.77 -8.67
C GLU A 106 -4.88 -2.94 -7.93
N GLU A 107 -4.09 -3.80 -7.28
CA GLU A 107 -4.61 -4.91 -6.47
C GLU A 107 -5.50 -4.41 -5.31
N THR A 108 -5.08 -3.35 -4.62
CA THR A 108 -5.89 -2.76 -3.53
C THR A 108 -7.19 -2.13 -4.02
N LYS A 109 -7.23 -1.57 -5.24
CA LYS A 109 -8.48 -1.09 -5.85
C LYS A 109 -9.45 -2.23 -6.16
N ILE A 110 -8.95 -3.34 -6.72
CA ILE A 110 -9.75 -4.54 -6.97
C ILE A 110 -10.35 -5.03 -5.66
N TYR A 111 -9.52 -5.14 -4.62
CA TYR A 111 -10.01 -5.59 -3.33
C TYR A 111 -11.02 -4.63 -2.69
N TYR A 112 -10.82 -3.32 -2.83
CA TYR A 112 -11.82 -2.34 -2.39
C TYR A 112 -13.19 -2.63 -3.03
N SER A 113 -13.21 -2.87 -4.35
CA SER A 113 -14.43 -3.25 -5.08
C SER A 113 -15.01 -4.55 -4.54
N ASP A 114 -14.19 -5.58 -4.33
CA ASP A 114 -14.65 -6.87 -3.82
C ASP A 114 -15.32 -6.74 -2.44
N VAL A 115 -14.80 -5.88 -1.55
CA VAL A 115 -15.40 -5.63 -0.23
C VAL A 115 -16.68 -4.82 -0.33
N GLU A 116 -16.74 -3.87 -1.27
CA GLU A 116 -17.97 -3.14 -1.56
C GLU A 116 -19.07 -4.10 -2.04
N ASP A 117 -18.76 -4.94 -3.02
CA ASP A 117 -19.69 -5.87 -3.68
C ASP A 117 -20.11 -7.04 -2.77
N PHE A 118 -19.19 -7.60 -1.98
CA PHE A 118 -19.46 -8.78 -1.14
C PHE A 118 -20.55 -8.57 -0.08
N LEU A 119 -20.81 -7.32 0.30
CA LEU A 119 -21.72 -6.97 1.39
C LEU A 119 -22.81 -5.98 0.94
N SER A 120 -23.06 -5.92 -0.37
CA SER A 120 -24.19 -5.23 -1.02
C SER A 120 -25.38 -6.17 -1.16
#